data_AF-A0A699RLM3-F1
#
_entry.id   AF-A0A699RLM3-F1
#
_cell.length_a   1.000
_cell.length_b   1.000
_cell.length_c   1.000
_cell.angle_alpha   90.00
_cell.angle_beta   90.00
_cell.angle_gamma   90.00
#
_symmetry.space_group_name_H-M   'P 1'
#
loop_
_entity.id
_entity.type
_entity.pdbx_description
1 polymer ?
#
loop_
_entity_poly.entity_id
_entity_poly.type
_entity_poly.pdbx_seq_one_letter_code
_entity_poly.pdbx_strand_id
1 'polypeptide(L)'
;MVHPLRKECYELPSLPMCFGKHLGRNSCGLDFDTSTNTWKMMCILLKEDAPPDKLDMVKKNLCTLVHLFGTNSWREIPQLPSYLITGKAIFDNGFLHWLASYSDIKTEDG
;
A
#
# COMPACT_ATOMS: atom_id res chain seq x y z
N MET A 1 -13.27 0.77 -1.55
CA MET A 1 -13.07 0.24 -0.18
C MET A 1 -14.35 0.45 0.62
N VAL A 2 -14.78 -0.50 1.46
CA VAL A 2 -16.04 -0.38 2.22
C VAL A 2 -15.76 0.16 3.62
N HIS A 3 -16.42 1.24 4.02
CA HIS A 3 -16.46 1.71 5.41
C HIS A 3 -17.03 0.57 6.27
N PRO A 4 -16.25 0.00 7.19
CA PRO A 4 -16.67 -1.20 7.90
C PRO A 4 -17.90 -0.98 8.79
N LEU A 5 -18.01 0.19 9.43
CA LEU A 5 -19.16 0.56 10.27
C LEU A 5 -20.38 1.07 9.47
N ARG A 6 -20.17 1.91 8.44
CA ARG A 6 -21.25 2.54 7.68
C ARG A 6 -21.71 1.72 6.46
N LYS A 7 -20.95 0.69 6.09
CA LYS A 7 -21.11 -0.10 4.85
C LYS A 7 -21.10 0.75 3.57
N GLU A 8 -20.52 1.94 3.61
CA GLU A 8 -20.38 2.84 2.47
C GLU A 8 -19.18 2.46 1.62
N CYS A 9 -19.33 2.40 0.28
CA CYS A 9 -18.20 2.21 -0.62
C CYS A 9 -17.54 3.55 -0.93
N TYR A 10 -16.28 3.72 -0.57
CA TYR A 10 -15.44 4.81 -1.04
C TYR A 10 -14.62 4.38 -2.25
N GLU A 11 -14.79 5.12 -3.35
CA GLU A 11 -13.84 5.07 -4.46
C GLU A 11 -12.54 5.74 -4.03
N LEU A 12 -11.43 5.09 -4.33
CA LEU A 12 -10.11 5.63 -4.06
C LEU A 12 -9.69 6.51 -5.23
N PRO A 13 -9.02 7.65 -5.00
CA PRO A 13 -8.44 8.41 -6.08
C PRO A 13 -7.38 7.56 -6.80
N SER A 14 -7.22 7.79 -8.10
CA SER A 14 -6.18 7.14 -8.88
C SER A 14 -4.80 7.37 -8.25
N LEU A 15 -3.97 6.32 -8.23
CA LEU A 15 -2.58 6.46 -7.82
C LEU A 15 -1.87 7.43 -8.78
N PRO A 16 -0.90 8.23 -8.30
CA PRO A 16 -0.13 9.12 -9.16
C PRO A 16 0.50 8.37 -10.33
N MET A 17 0.37 8.89 -11.56
CA MET A 17 0.83 8.22 -12.81
C MET A 17 2.33 7.88 -12.86
N CYS A 18 3.15 8.42 -11.95
CA CYS A 18 4.59 8.16 -11.89
C CYS A 18 4.96 6.71 -11.57
N PHE A 19 4.01 5.90 -11.09
CA PHE A 19 4.21 4.48 -10.84
C PHE A 19 3.74 3.72 -12.09
N GLY A 20 4.63 3.57 -13.06
CA GLY A 20 4.33 3.01 -14.38
C GLY A 20 3.82 1.57 -14.37
N LYS A 21 3.73 0.96 -15.56
CA LYS A 21 3.23 -0.41 -15.86
C LYS A 21 3.89 -1.56 -15.07
N HIS A 22 4.87 -1.25 -14.22
CA HIS A 22 5.63 -2.13 -13.35
C HIS A 22 5.24 -1.98 -11.87
N LEU A 23 3.94 -1.82 -11.60
CA LEU A 23 3.34 -1.94 -10.26
C LEU A 23 3.36 -3.40 -9.76
N GLY A 24 4.45 -4.12 -10.01
CA GLY A 24 4.59 -5.56 -9.78
C GLY A 24 4.58 -5.96 -8.30
N ARG A 25 4.77 -5.01 -7.38
CA ARG A 25 4.65 -5.28 -5.94
C ARG A 25 4.12 -4.05 -5.22
N ASN A 26 2.90 -4.17 -4.69
CA ASN A 26 2.34 -3.18 -3.79
C ASN A 26 1.86 -3.85 -2.51
N SER A 27 2.14 -3.19 -1.39
CA SER A 27 1.53 -3.53 -0.11
C SER A 27 0.70 -2.35 0.32
N CYS A 28 -0.57 -2.57 0.60
CA CYS A 28 -1.42 -1.53 1.16
C CYS A 28 -1.87 -1.89 2.58
N GLY A 29 -2.30 -0.88 3.30
CA GLY A 29 -2.75 -0.98 4.67
C GLY A 29 -3.76 0.08 4.97
N LEU A 30 -4.46 -0.14 6.07
CA LEU A 30 -5.55 0.67 6.56
C LEU A 30 -5.27 0.94 8.02
N ASP A 31 -5.38 2.21 8.37
CA ASP A 31 -5.21 2.66 9.72
C ASP A 31 -6.33 3.62 10.09
N PHE A 32 -6.68 3.64 11.37
CA PHE A 32 -7.66 4.57 11.89
C PHE A 32 -6.96 5.56 12.82
N ASP A 33 -6.92 6.82 12.39
CA ASP A 33 -6.35 7.88 13.21
C ASP A 33 -7.41 8.41 14.17
N THR A 34 -7.29 8.01 15.43
CA THR A 34 -8.18 8.44 16.51
C THR A 34 -8.08 9.94 16.80
N SER A 35 -6.95 10.59 16.51
CA SER A 35 -6.75 12.03 16.75
C SER A 35 -7.54 12.89 15.78
N THR A 36 -7.71 12.41 14.54
CA THR A 36 -8.48 13.10 13.50
C THR A 36 -9.85 12.46 13.25
N ASN A 37 -10.14 11.32 13.89
CA ASN A 37 -11.34 10.51 13.66
C ASN A 37 -11.50 10.14 12.17
N THR A 38 -10.39 9.84 11.49
CA THR A 38 -10.39 9.53 10.05
C THR A 38 -9.69 8.21 9.77
N TRP A 39 -10.23 7.48 8.79
CA TRP A 39 -9.52 6.36 8.19
C TRP A 39 -8.42 6.89 7.27
N LYS A 40 -7.34 6.11 7.17
CA LYS A 40 -6.22 6.37 6.27
C LYS A 40 -5.87 5.08 5.54
N MET A 41 -5.59 5.19 4.25
CA MET A 41 -4.99 4.11 3.49
C MET A 41 -3.53 4.43 3.25
N MET A 42 -2.66 3.46 3.53
CA MET A 42 -1.24 3.54 3.24
C MET A 42 -0.93 2.56 2.11
N CYS A 43 -0.13 2.96 1.13
CA CYS A 43 0.35 2.12 0.05
C CYS A 43 1.86 2.24 -0.04
N ILE A 44 2.56 1.11 0.03
CA ILE A 44 3.98 1.00 -0.25
C ILE A 44 4.11 0.53 -1.69
N LEU A 45 4.79 1.32 -2.51
CA LEU A 45 4.99 1.08 -3.93
C LEU A 45 6.48 1.01 -4.24
N LEU A 46 6.84 0.17 -5.19
CA LEU A 46 8.15 0.18 -5.81
C LEU A 46 8.11 1.15 -7.01
N LYS A 47 8.94 2.19 -6.99
CA LYS A 47 9.05 3.22 -8.05
C LYS A 47 9.67 2.68 -9.33
N GLU A 48 10.68 1.83 -9.19
CA GLU A 48 11.46 1.27 -10.29
C GLU A 48 11.75 -0.20 -10.02
N ASP A 49 11.68 -1.02 -11.06
CA ASP A 49 12.04 -2.43 -11.00
C ASP A 49 13.47 -2.59 -10.48
N ALA A 50 13.58 -3.18 -9.29
CA ALA A 50 14.85 -3.54 -8.67
C ALA A 50 14.92 -5.07 -8.60
N PRO A 51 16.06 -5.68 -8.97
CA PRO A 51 16.27 -7.11 -8.79
C PRO A 51 16.04 -7.51 -7.32
N PRO A 52 15.27 -8.58 -7.05
CA PRO A 52 14.86 -8.97 -5.70
C PRO A 52 16.05 -9.33 -4.79
N ASP A 53 17.20 -9.66 -5.38
CA ASP A 53 18.48 -9.97 -4.74
C ASP A 53 19.21 -8.72 -4.21
N LYS A 54 18.81 -7.50 -4.59
CA LYS A 54 19.42 -6.24 -4.13
C LYS A 54 18.52 -5.46 -3.17
N LEU A 55 18.43 -5.93 -1.93
CA LEU A 55 17.57 -5.37 -0.88
C LEU A 55 17.76 -3.85 -0.67
N ASP A 56 18.99 -3.35 -0.71
CA ASP A 56 19.27 -1.91 -0.52
C ASP A 56 18.74 -1.06 -1.66
N MET A 57 18.74 -1.59 -2.88
CA MET A 57 18.21 -0.91 -4.06
C MET A 57 16.68 -0.91 -4.03
N VAL A 58 16.08 -2.05 -3.63
CA VAL A 58 14.64 -2.14 -3.37
C VAL A 58 14.23 -1.07 -2.36
N LYS A 59 14.89 -0.99 -1.19
CA LYS A 59 14.57 0.00 -0.15
C LYS A 59 14.63 1.44 -0.64
N LYS A 60 15.65 1.80 -1.44
CA LYS A 60 15.79 3.15 -2.01
C LYS A 60 14.69 3.49 -3.02
N ASN A 61 14.14 2.47 -3.67
CA ASN A 61 13.09 2.62 -4.68
C ASN A 61 11.69 2.46 -4.11
N LEU A 62 11.54 2.18 -2.81
CA LEU A 62 10.23 2.15 -2.17
C LEU A 62 9.76 3.58 -1.88
N CYS A 63 8.46 3.80 -2.06
CA CYS A 63 7.80 5.00 -1.56
C CYS A 63 6.55 4.63 -0.78
N THR A 64 6.24 5.45 0.22
CA THR A 64 5.00 5.33 0.98
C THR A 64 4.05 6.43 0.55
N LEU A 65 2.88 6.05 0.06
CA LEU A 65 1.78 6.95 -0.21
C LEU A 65 0.71 6.81 0.88
N VAL A 66 0.19 7.93 1.34
CA VAL A 66 -0.92 7.98 2.30
C VAL A 66 -2.08 8.72 1.67
N HIS A 67 -3.26 8.14 1.81
CA HIS A 67 -4.53 8.74 1.47
C HIS A 67 -5.39 8.86 2.73
N LEU A 68 -5.81 10.08 3.06
CA LEU A 68 -6.84 10.29 4.08
C LEU A 68 -8.21 10.15 3.44
N PHE A 69 -9.08 9.36 4.06
CA PHE A 69 -10.46 9.27 3.64
C PHE A 69 -11.16 10.63 3.76
N GLY A 70 -11.96 10.98 2.76
CA GLY A 70 -12.59 12.30 2.64
C GLY A 70 -11.72 13.35 1.91
N THR A 71 -10.52 12.98 1.46
CA THR A 71 -9.69 13.79 0.55
C THR A 71 -9.69 13.16 -0.84
N ASN A 72 -9.18 13.87 -1.85
CA ASN A 72 -9.12 13.38 -3.24
C ASN A 72 -7.69 13.16 -3.75
N SER A 73 -6.71 13.03 -2.85
CA SER A 73 -5.31 12.89 -3.26
C SER A 73 -4.52 11.90 -2.41
N TRP A 74 -3.44 11.39 -3.01
CA TRP A 74 -2.39 10.65 -2.34
C TRP A 74 -1.25 11.61 -2.02
N ARG A 75 -0.62 11.43 -0.85
CA ARG A 75 0.58 12.18 -0.44
C ARG A 75 1.72 11.21 -0.22
N GLU A 76 2.86 11.47 -0.84
CA GLU A 76 4.09 10.75 -0.53
C GLU A 76 4.63 11.21 0.82
N ILE A 77 5.04 10.26 1.65
CA ILE A 77 5.75 10.53 2.90
C ILE A 77 7.16 9.94 2.82
N PRO A 78 8.18 10.63 3.38
CA PRO A 78 9.57 10.19 3.30
C PRO A 78 9.87 8.96 4.18
N GLN A 79 8.93 8.58 5.05
CA GLN A 79 9.12 7.47 5.97
C GLN A 79 8.58 6.18 5.36
N LEU A 80 9.47 5.20 5.24
CA LEU A 80 9.06 3.81 5.08
C LEU A 80 8.62 3.28 6.45
N PRO A 81 7.60 2.41 6.51
CA PRO A 81 7.32 1.66 7.72
C PRO A 81 8.59 0.94 8.16
N SER A 82 8.81 0.90 9.48
CA SER A 82 9.97 0.26 10.10
C SER A 82 10.11 -1.23 9.75
N TYR A 83 9.01 -1.85 9.31
CA TYR A 83 8.96 -3.23 8.89
C TYR A 83 8.38 -3.35 7.48
N LEU A 84 9.12 -4.02 6.60
CA LEU A 84 8.63 -4.36 5.26
C LEU A 84 7.42 -5.30 5.39
N ILE A 85 6.33 -4.90 4.76
CA ILE A 85 5.05 -5.58 4.86
C ILE A 85 5.02 -6.67 3.81
N THR A 86 5.15 -7.92 4.26
CA THR A 86 5.16 -9.11 3.41
C THR A 86 4.11 -10.10 3.92
N GLY A 87 3.43 -10.81 3.02
CA GLY A 87 2.54 -11.93 3.38
C GLY A 87 1.04 -11.67 3.24
N LYS A 88 0.25 -12.28 4.12
CA LYS A 88 -1.22 -12.31 4.02
C LYS A 88 -1.88 -11.06 4.59
N ALA A 89 -3.14 -10.86 4.21
CA ALA A 89 -3.97 -9.84 4.81
C ALA A 89 -4.07 -10.04 6.34
N ILE A 90 -3.83 -8.98 7.10
CA ILE A 90 -3.95 -8.98 8.56
C ILE A 90 -5.21 -8.21 8.92
N PHE A 91 -6.07 -8.87 9.69
CA PHE A 91 -7.27 -8.28 10.24
C PHE A 91 -7.12 -8.19 11.77
N ASP A 92 -7.49 -7.06 12.35
CA ASP A 92 -7.57 -6.85 13.79
C ASP A 92 -8.85 -6.10 14.13
N ASN A 93 -9.56 -6.58 15.15
CA ASN A 93 -10.92 -6.17 15.52
C ASN A 93 -11.96 -6.16 14.37
N GLY A 94 -11.80 -7.05 13.39
CA GLY A 94 -12.71 -7.14 12.22
C GLY A 94 -12.45 -6.11 11.13
N PHE A 95 -11.39 -5.31 11.27
CA PHE A 95 -10.93 -4.35 10.26
C PHE A 95 -9.71 -4.93 9.53
N LEU A 96 -9.61 -4.70 8.22
CA LEU A 96 -8.39 -4.99 7.48
C LEU A 96 -7.35 -3.94 7.88
N HIS A 97 -6.18 -4.36 8.35
CA HIS A 97 -5.07 -3.45 8.66
C HIS A 97 -4.03 -3.46 7.55
N TRP A 98 -3.83 -4.60 6.90
CA TRP A 98 -2.80 -4.76 5.87
C TRP A 98 -3.26 -5.74 4.79
N LEU A 99 -2.92 -5.45 3.55
CA LEU A 99 -3.09 -6.31 2.38
C LEU A 99 -1.84 -6.16 1.51
N ALA A 100 -0.96 -7.16 1.52
CA ALA A 100 0.13 -7.22 0.57
C ALA A 100 -0.31 -7.99 -0.68
N SER A 101 -0.21 -7.36 -1.85
CA SER A 101 -0.30 -8.10 -3.11
C SER A 101 1.10 -8.58 -3.48
N TYR A 102 1.29 -9.89 -3.41
CA TYR A 102 2.42 -10.53 -4.04
C TYR A 102 1.96 -10.86 -5.45
N SER A 103 2.37 -10.08 -6.45
CA SER A 103 2.33 -10.61 -7.82
C SER A 103 3.40 -11.70 -7.84
N ASP A 104 2.97 -12.96 -7.79
CA ASP A 104 3.82 -14.04 -8.23
C ASP A 104 4.16 -13.73 -9.69
N ILE A 105 5.38 -13.25 -9.93
CA ILE A 105 6.01 -13.51 -11.22
C ILE A 105 6.04 -15.03 -11.27
N LYS A 106 5.15 -15.63 -12.08
CA LYS A 106 5.27 -17.04 -12.43
C LYS A 106 6.68 -17.21 -12.98
N THR A 107 7.58 -17.80 -12.20
CA THR A 107 8.69 -18.53 -12.77
C THR A 107 8.04 -19.67 -13.56
N GLU A 108 7.90 -19.46 -14.87
CA GLU A 108 7.83 -20.59 -15.79
C GLU A 108 9.18 -21.30 -15.67
N ASP A 109 9.21 -22.34 -14.84
CA ASP A 109 10.28 -23.33 -14.87
C ASP A 109 10.17 -24.05 -16.23
N GLY A 110 11.18 -23.83 -17.07
CA GLY A 110 11.46 -24.60 -18.28
C GLY A 110 12.78 -25.33 -18.14
#